data_AF-A0A0N0D3J4-F1
#
_entry.id   AF-A0A0N0D3J4-F1
#
_cell.length_a   1.000
_cell.length_b   1.000
_cell.length_c   1.000
_cell.angle_alpha   90.00
_cell.angle_beta   90.00
_cell.angle_gamma   90.00
#
_symmetry.space_group_name_H-M   'P 1'
#
loop_
_entity.id
_entity.type
_entity.pdbx_description
1 polymer ?
#
loop_
_entity_poly.entity_id
_entity_poly.type
_entity_poly.pdbx_seq_one_letter_code
_entity_poly.pdbx_strand_id
1 'polypeptide(L)'
;MINSIDDQKTTKLKRWISKLSAQKYGFIKDLVSHSLMTLDEVDGLISELVAERMNLSHQYFEFATSIQPDSSLLCRQIISRCYYSMHHAARAVIFATRRGDLTSHEKVIKAIGKLLGNDMADLLFEQLNVRNTVEYELFAPDDIRKLAKKSVNKAREFIKKCDLYIKERR
;
A
#
# COMPACT_ATOMS: atom_id res chain seq x y z
N MET A 1 24.99 -24.75 3.28
CA MET A 1 25.15 -23.43 3.94
C MET A 1 25.71 -22.39 2.96
N ILE A 2 25.07 -22.24 1.79
CA ILE A 2 25.42 -21.26 0.76
C ILE A 2 24.05 -20.72 0.33
N ASN A 3 23.62 -19.60 0.93
CA ASN A 3 22.42 -18.85 0.51
C ASN A 3 22.24 -17.53 1.27
N SER A 4 22.97 -17.27 2.37
CA SER A 4 22.70 -16.08 3.21
C SER A 4 23.32 -14.76 2.69
N ILE A 5 24.37 -14.82 1.86
CA ILE A 5 25.08 -13.62 1.38
C ILE A 5 24.37 -13.00 0.17
N ASP A 6 23.83 -13.85 -0.71
CA ASP A 6 23.09 -13.41 -1.91
C ASP A 6 21.71 -12.84 -1.54
N ASP A 7 21.09 -13.42 -0.52
CA ASP A 7 19.82 -12.97 0.05
C ASP A 7 19.94 -11.59 0.73
N GLN A 8 21.07 -11.31 1.39
CA GLN A 8 21.34 -9.98 2.00
C GLN A 8 21.60 -8.88 0.96
N LYS A 9 22.30 -9.18 -0.14
CA LYS A 9 22.53 -8.21 -1.24
C LYS A 9 21.22 -7.88 -1.94
N THR A 10 20.44 -8.91 -2.26
CA THR A 10 19.11 -8.78 -2.86
C THR A 10 18.16 -7.98 -1.97
N THR A 11 18.16 -8.24 -0.66
CA THR A 11 17.35 -7.48 0.31
C THR A 11 17.77 -6.01 0.43
N LYS A 12 19.08 -5.71 0.42
CA LYS A 12 19.58 -4.32 0.42
C LYS A 12 19.17 -3.58 -0.84
N LEU A 13 19.28 -4.21 -2.00
CA LEU A 13 18.86 -3.66 -3.28
C LEU A 13 17.34 -3.39 -3.30
N LYS A 14 16.53 -4.36 -2.87
CA LYS A 14 15.07 -4.20 -2.72
C LYS A 14 14.69 -3.03 -1.81
N ARG A 15 15.33 -2.92 -0.63
CA ARG A 15 15.15 -1.80 0.32
C ARG A 15 15.57 -0.45 -0.26
N TRP A 16 16.54 -0.43 -1.16
CA TRP A 16 16.99 0.79 -1.82
C TRP A 16 16.03 1.22 -2.92
N ILE A 17 15.61 0.29 -3.78
CA ILE A 17 14.66 0.55 -4.87
C ILE A 17 13.28 0.92 -4.31
N SER A 18 12.86 0.32 -3.17
CA SER A 18 11.61 0.68 -2.51
C SER A 18 11.55 2.14 -2.03
N LYS A 19 12.69 2.84 -1.93
CA LYS A 19 12.82 4.24 -1.50
C LYS A 19 13.00 5.21 -2.69
N LEU A 20 12.81 4.75 -3.93
CA LEU A 20 12.93 5.61 -5.11
C LEU A 20 11.78 6.62 -5.13
N SER A 21 12.11 7.89 -4.91
CA SER A 21 11.23 9.02 -5.25
C SER A 21 11.27 9.25 -6.76
N ALA A 22 10.32 10.00 -7.31
CA ALA A 22 10.27 10.34 -8.74
C ALA A 22 11.58 10.98 -9.27
N GLN A 23 12.32 11.71 -8.41
CA GLN A 23 13.65 12.27 -8.74
C GLN A 23 14.76 11.21 -8.91
N LYS A 24 14.56 9.99 -8.42
CA LYS A 24 15.50 8.86 -8.57
C LYS A 24 15.13 7.92 -9.72
N TYR A 25 14.09 8.22 -10.50
CA TYR A 25 13.77 7.46 -11.73
C TYR A 25 14.82 7.68 -12.84
N GLY A 26 15.50 8.83 -12.84
CA GLY A 26 16.69 9.07 -13.66
C GLY A 26 17.78 8.02 -13.41
N PHE A 27 17.91 7.58 -12.16
CA PHE A 27 18.91 6.58 -11.78
C PHE A 27 18.61 5.18 -12.33
N ILE A 28 17.34 4.81 -12.53
CA ILE A 28 16.98 3.58 -13.24
C ILE A 28 17.44 3.65 -14.70
N LYS A 29 17.26 4.81 -15.36
CA LYS A 29 17.80 5.03 -16.71
C LYS A 29 19.32 4.98 -16.70
N ASP A 30 19.97 5.47 -15.64
CA ASP A 30 21.43 5.44 -15.50
C ASP A 30 21.96 4.00 -15.30
N LEU A 31 21.27 3.14 -14.54
CA LEU A 31 21.65 1.72 -14.41
C LEU A 31 21.63 0.99 -15.74
N VAL A 32 20.62 1.29 -16.57
CA VAL A 32 20.50 0.73 -17.93
C VAL A 32 21.53 1.34 -18.87
N SER A 33 21.73 2.66 -18.83
CA SER A 33 22.69 3.34 -19.70
C SER A 33 24.14 2.95 -19.41
N HIS A 34 24.45 2.57 -18.16
CA HIS A 34 25.75 2.05 -17.75
C HIS A 34 25.88 0.52 -17.84
N SER A 35 24.91 -0.18 -18.45
CA SER A 35 24.91 -1.65 -18.62
C SER A 35 25.05 -2.43 -17.30
N LEU A 36 24.61 -1.83 -16.18
CA LEU A 36 24.61 -2.45 -14.86
C LEU A 36 23.36 -3.33 -14.66
N MET A 37 22.29 -3.04 -15.40
CA MET A 37 21.05 -3.81 -15.45
C MET A 37 20.39 -3.66 -16.83
N THR A 38 19.65 -4.67 -17.23
CA THR A 38 18.73 -4.61 -18.37
C THR A 38 17.38 -4.00 -17.97
N LEU A 39 16.62 -3.55 -18.97
CA LEU A 39 15.25 -3.07 -18.73
C LEU A 39 14.35 -4.19 -18.16
N ASP A 40 14.54 -5.43 -18.62
CA ASP A 40 13.78 -6.59 -18.14
C ASP A 40 14.05 -6.87 -16.66
N GLU A 41 15.31 -6.78 -16.21
CA GLU A 41 15.65 -6.93 -14.80
C GLU A 41 15.05 -5.81 -13.94
N VAL A 42 15.03 -4.58 -14.46
CA VAL A 42 14.39 -3.43 -13.79
C VAL A 42 12.88 -3.66 -13.64
N ASP A 43 12.20 -4.06 -14.71
CA ASP A 43 10.76 -4.33 -14.68
C ASP A 43 10.42 -5.54 -13.81
N GLY A 44 11.30 -6.56 -13.77
CA GLY A 44 11.23 -7.67 -12.82
C GLY A 44 11.27 -7.19 -11.36
N LEU A 45 12.27 -6.37 -11.00
CA LEU A 45 12.38 -5.81 -9.64
C LEU A 45 11.18 -4.93 -9.27
N ILE A 46 10.67 -4.14 -10.20
CA ILE A 46 9.48 -3.32 -9.95
C ILE A 46 8.26 -4.23 -9.71
N SER A 47 8.09 -5.28 -10.51
CA SER A 47 7.01 -6.25 -10.36
C SER A 47 7.06 -6.96 -9.00
N GLU A 48 8.26 -7.35 -8.55
CA GLU A 48 8.47 -7.90 -7.21
C GLU A 48 8.09 -6.92 -6.12
N LEU A 49 8.54 -5.66 -6.19
CA LEU A 49 8.22 -4.64 -5.18
C LEU A 49 6.73 -4.29 -5.13
N VAL A 50 6.05 -4.30 -6.27
CA VAL A 50 4.58 -4.16 -6.33
C VAL A 50 3.92 -5.34 -5.64
N ALA A 51 4.37 -6.58 -5.92
CA ALA A 51 3.84 -7.79 -5.31
C ALA A 51 4.03 -7.81 -3.78
N GLU A 52 5.22 -7.49 -3.29
CA GLU A 52 5.52 -7.39 -1.85
C GLU A 52 4.62 -6.37 -1.14
N ARG A 53 4.38 -5.23 -1.78
CA ARG A 53 3.54 -4.19 -1.20
C ARG A 53 2.05 -4.57 -1.22
N MET A 54 1.58 -5.29 -2.23
CA MET A 54 0.23 -5.86 -2.24
C MET A 54 0.08 -6.95 -1.19
N ASN A 55 1.07 -7.83 -1.04
CA ASN A 55 1.09 -8.84 0.02
C ASN A 55 0.98 -8.20 1.42
N LEU A 56 1.73 -7.12 1.68
CA LEU A 56 1.58 -6.36 2.92
C LEU A 56 0.17 -5.78 3.10
N SER A 57 -0.44 -5.26 2.02
CA SER A 57 -1.84 -4.80 2.06
C SER A 57 -2.79 -5.93 2.45
N HIS A 58 -2.64 -7.12 1.84
CA HIS A 58 -3.46 -8.29 2.14
C HIS A 58 -3.28 -8.76 3.59
N GLN A 59 -2.04 -8.83 4.10
CA GLN A 59 -1.78 -9.19 5.49
C GLN A 59 -2.43 -8.23 6.49
N TYR A 60 -2.39 -6.91 6.23
CA TYR A 60 -3.10 -5.93 7.05
C TYR A 60 -4.62 -6.16 7.05
N PHE A 61 -5.18 -6.52 5.90
CA PHE A 61 -6.62 -6.79 5.77
C PHE A 61 -7.01 -8.09 6.46
N GLU A 62 -6.27 -9.17 6.24
CA GLU A 62 -6.48 -10.46 6.89
C GLU A 62 -6.45 -10.31 8.42
N PHE A 63 -5.44 -9.60 8.93
CA PHE A 63 -5.34 -9.28 10.35
C PHE A 63 -6.54 -8.46 10.84
N ALA A 64 -7.01 -7.47 10.08
CA ALA A 64 -8.19 -6.70 10.46
C ALA A 64 -9.44 -7.59 10.55
N THR A 65 -9.59 -8.55 9.63
CA THR A 65 -10.75 -9.46 9.58
C THR A 65 -10.72 -10.59 10.60
N SER A 66 -9.54 -10.92 11.16
CA SER A 66 -9.41 -11.95 12.19
C SER A 66 -9.74 -11.44 13.59
N ILE A 67 -9.80 -10.12 13.80
CA ILE A 67 -10.13 -9.52 15.09
C ILE A 67 -11.64 -9.58 15.35
N GLN A 68 -12.03 -10.12 16.51
CA GLN A 68 -13.40 -10.01 17.01
C GLN A 68 -13.64 -8.60 17.57
N PRO A 69 -14.70 -7.88 17.17
CA PRO A 69 -14.87 -6.46 17.48
C PRO A 69 -15.44 -6.21 18.89
N ASP A 70 -14.96 -6.93 19.91
CA ASP A 70 -15.63 -7.04 21.22
C ASP A 70 -15.40 -5.88 22.18
N SER A 71 -14.36 -5.08 21.93
CA SER A 71 -14.07 -3.87 22.68
C SER A 71 -13.83 -2.69 21.76
N SER A 72 -13.92 -1.47 22.30
CA SER A 72 -13.59 -0.25 21.56
C SER A 72 -12.16 -0.30 21.04
N LEU A 73 -11.19 -0.75 21.84
CA LEU A 73 -9.79 -0.90 21.43
C LEU A 73 -9.63 -1.82 20.22
N LEU A 74 -10.30 -2.97 20.22
CA LEU A 74 -10.25 -3.91 19.08
C LEU A 74 -10.90 -3.30 17.84
N CYS A 75 -12.00 -2.55 17.98
CA CYS A 75 -12.59 -1.82 16.86
C CYS A 75 -11.64 -0.75 16.29
N ARG A 76 -10.90 -0.02 17.16
CA ARG A 76 -9.86 0.93 16.72
C ARG A 76 -8.78 0.23 15.89
N GLN A 77 -8.33 -0.95 16.34
CA GLN A 77 -7.34 -1.75 15.59
C GLN A 77 -7.88 -2.19 14.23
N ILE A 78 -9.12 -2.68 14.15
CA ILE A 78 -9.75 -3.06 12.86
C ILE A 78 -9.73 -1.87 11.89
N ILE A 79 -10.19 -0.69 12.33
CA ILE A 79 -10.27 0.52 11.49
C ILE A 79 -8.88 0.96 11.01
N SER A 80 -7.91 0.99 11.91
CA SER A 80 -6.51 1.35 11.60
C SER A 80 -5.92 0.41 10.55
N ARG A 81 -6.08 -0.91 10.76
CA ARG A 81 -5.52 -1.94 9.87
C ARG A 81 -6.20 -1.96 8.51
N CYS A 82 -7.52 -1.72 8.46
CA CYS A 82 -8.23 -1.50 7.20
C CYS A 82 -7.67 -0.30 6.43
N TYR A 83 -7.41 0.83 7.10
CA TYR A 83 -6.81 2.00 6.47
C TYR A 83 -5.41 1.69 5.91
N TYR A 84 -4.52 1.11 6.70
CA TYR A 84 -3.16 0.79 6.25
C TYR A 84 -3.14 -0.22 5.11
N SER A 85 -4.05 -1.20 5.13
CA SER A 85 -4.25 -2.10 4.01
C SER A 85 -4.55 -1.33 2.71
N MET A 86 -5.55 -0.44 2.73
CA MET A 86 -5.91 0.38 1.57
C MET A 86 -4.76 1.30 1.14
N HIS A 87 -4.06 1.91 2.09
CA HIS A 87 -2.93 2.79 1.82
C HIS A 87 -1.77 2.05 1.13
N HIS A 88 -1.45 0.82 1.56
CA HIS A 88 -0.43 0.00 0.91
C HIS A 88 -0.85 -0.45 -0.48
N ALA A 89 -2.11 -0.83 -0.70
CA ALA A 89 -2.64 -1.17 -2.02
C ALA A 89 -2.54 0.02 -2.98
N ALA A 90 -2.95 1.22 -2.54
CA ALA A 90 -2.84 2.45 -3.33
C ALA A 90 -1.39 2.74 -3.72
N ARG A 91 -0.45 2.61 -2.77
CA ARG A 91 0.98 2.78 -3.03
C ARG A 91 1.52 1.76 -4.03
N ALA A 92 1.06 0.52 -3.99
CA ALA A 92 1.45 -0.49 -4.96
C ALA A 92 1.01 -0.11 -6.38
N VAL A 93 -0.26 0.31 -6.55
CA VAL A 93 -0.79 0.82 -7.83
C VAL A 93 0.00 2.03 -8.34
N ILE A 94 0.26 2.99 -7.47
CA ILE A 94 1.03 4.20 -7.82
C ILE A 94 2.44 3.83 -8.24
N PHE A 95 3.12 2.94 -7.50
CA PHE A 95 4.46 2.49 -7.84
C PHE A 95 4.49 1.71 -9.16
N ALA A 96 3.49 0.85 -9.40
CA ALA A 96 3.32 0.10 -10.65
C ALA A 96 3.11 1.01 -11.87
N THR A 97 2.65 2.25 -11.68
CA THR A 97 2.32 3.15 -12.79
C THR A 97 3.31 4.29 -12.96
N ARG A 98 3.67 4.93 -11.86
CA ARG A 98 4.49 6.15 -11.84
C ARG A 98 5.91 5.92 -11.36
N ARG A 99 6.21 4.69 -10.92
CA ARG A 99 7.55 4.26 -10.50
C ARG A 99 8.16 5.14 -9.39
N GLY A 100 7.29 5.78 -8.61
CA GLY A 100 7.67 6.63 -7.48
C GLY A 100 6.97 6.15 -6.21
N ASP A 101 7.74 5.97 -5.15
CA ASP A 101 7.18 5.66 -3.84
C ASP A 101 6.66 6.94 -3.17
N LEU A 102 5.35 7.01 -3.00
CA LEU A 102 4.71 8.09 -2.25
C LEU A 102 4.40 7.60 -0.84
N THR A 103 4.88 8.33 0.17
CA THR A 103 4.70 7.96 1.58
C THR A 103 3.71 8.82 2.33
N SER A 104 3.40 10.04 1.85
CA SER A 104 2.43 10.92 2.52
C SER A 104 1.00 10.50 2.19
N HIS A 105 0.12 10.54 3.19
CA HIS A 105 -1.28 10.16 3.05
C HIS A 105 -1.99 11.02 1.98
N GLU A 106 -1.80 12.34 1.98
CA GLU A 106 -2.45 13.23 1.00
C GLU A 106 -1.93 13.01 -0.41
N LYS A 107 -0.62 12.79 -0.56
CA LYS A 107 0.00 12.53 -1.88
C LYS A 107 -0.51 11.22 -2.46
N VAL A 108 -0.67 10.18 -1.63
CA VAL A 108 -1.22 8.88 -2.06
C VAL A 108 -2.68 9.03 -2.50
N ILE A 109 -3.51 9.71 -1.71
CA ILE A 109 -4.93 9.97 -2.04
C ILE A 109 -5.06 10.73 -3.37
N LYS A 110 -4.32 11.83 -3.52
CA LYS A 110 -4.34 12.61 -4.77
C LYS A 110 -3.84 11.80 -5.96
N ALA A 111 -2.83 10.96 -5.75
CA ALA A 111 -2.25 10.17 -6.82
C ALA A 111 -3.16 9.03 -7.28
N ILE A 112 -3.81 8.32 -6.34
CA ILE A 112 -4.73 7.23 -6.68
C ILE A 112 -5.98 7.75 -7.38
N GLY A 113 -6.49 8.93 -6.99
CA GLY A 113 -7.64 9.55 -7.68
C GLY A 113 -7.40 9.80 -9.16
N LYS A 114 -6.20 10.27 -9.50
CA LYS A 114 -5.77 10.46 -10.88
C LYS A 114 -5.59 9.16 -11.68
N LEU A 115 -5.46 8.00 -11.01
CA LEU A 115 -5.22 6.71 -11.66
C LEU A 115 -6.49 5.87 -11.79
N LEU A 116 -7.34 5.88 -10.75
CA LEU A 116 -8.51 5.01 -10.64
C LEU A 116 -9.85 5.75 -10.51
N GLY A 117 -9.84 7.09 -10.53
CA GLY A 117 -11.04 7.91 -10.40
C GLY A 117 -11.18 8.58 -9.01
N ASN A 118 -11.94 9.68 -8.97
CA ASN A 118 -12.16 10.46 -7.74
C ASN A 118 -12.88 9.64 -6.66
N ASP A 119 -13.75 8.71 -7.03
CA ASP A 119 -14.42 7.78 -6.12
C ASP A 119 -13.42 7.00 -5.26
N MET A 120 -12.28 6.60 -5.84
CA MET A 120 -11.21 5.92 -5.11
C MET A 120 -10.45 6.85 -4.18
N ALA A 121 -10.20 8.09 -4.58
CA ALA A 121 -9.59 9.08 -3.70
C ALA A 121 -10.49 9.38 -2.51
N ASP A 122 -11.78 9.59 -2.75
CA ASP A 122 -12.78 9.89 -1.73
C ASP A 122 -12.91 8.73 -0.74
N LEU A 123 -12.97 7.49 -1.23
CA LEU A 123 -13.06 6.31 -0.37
C LEU A 123 -11.84 6.15 0.55
N LEU A 124 -10.63 6.41 0.04
CA LEU A 124 -9.40 6.39 0.84
C LEU A 124 -9.31 7.56 1.82
N PHE A 125 -9.76 8.76 1.42
CA PHE A 125 -9.80 9.95 2.26
C PHE A 125 -10.79 9.80 3.41
N GLU A 126 -12.00 9.31 3.12
CA GLU A 126 -13.00 9.00 4.15
C GLU A 126 -12.44 8.00 5.17
N GLN A 127 -11.76 6.95 4.71
CA GLN A 127 -11.19 5.95 5.62
C GLN A 127 -10.02 6.53 6.45
N LEU A 128 -9.22 7.45 5.88
CA LEU A 128 -8.20 8.19 6.64
C LEU A 128 -8.84 9.00 7.77
N ASN A 129 -9.93 9.70 7.50
CA ASN A 129 -10.63 10.50 8.52
C ASN A 129 -11.18 9.61 9.64
N VAL A 130 -11.83 8.49 9.30
CA VAL A 130 -12.31 7.53 10.30
C VAL A 130 -11.15 6.97 11.14
N ARG A 131 -10.02 6.62 10.52
CA ARG A 131 -8.81 6.20 11.24
C ARG A 131 -8.30 7.28 12.17
N ASN A 132 -8.23 8.54 11.72
CA ASN A 132 -7.70 9.64 12.51
C ASN A 132 -8.58 9.91 13.74
N THR A 133 -9.90 9.94 13.58
CA THR A 133 -10.86 10.02 14.70
C THR A 133 -10.56 8.94 15.73
N VAL A 134 -10.51 7.67 15.32
CA VAL A 134 -10.37 6.56 16.26
C VAL A 134 -8.93 6.32 16.76
N GLU A 135 -7.92 7.01 16.24
CA GLU A 135 -6.55 6.92 16.75
C GLU A 135 -6.14 8.11 17.62
N TYR A 136 -6.66 9.31 17.33
CA TYR A 136 -6.27 10.53 18.03
C TYR A 136 -7.28 11.03 19.06
N GLU A 137 -8.55 10.63 18.96
CA GLU A 137 -9.55 11.02 19.95
C GLU A 137 -9.53 10.09 21.16
N LEU A 138 -9.58 10.69 22.36
CA LEU A 138 -9.54 9.98 23.64
C LEU A 138 -10.74 9.03 23.81
N PHE A 139 -11.93 9.49 23.45
CA PHE A 139 -13.16 8.71 23.54
C PHE A 139 -13.49 8.09 22.19
N ALA A 140 -13.96 6.84 22.21
CA ALA A 140 -14.36 6.18 20.98
C ALA A 140 -15.76 6.68 20.57
N PRO A 141 -16.06 6.78 19.27
CA PRO A 141 -17.43 7.00 18.83
C PRO A 141 -18.37 5.92 19.37
N ASP A 142 -19.59 6.28 19.73
CA ASP A 142 -20.59 5.33 20.24
C ASP A 142 -20.90 4.21 19.23
N ASP A 143 -20.77 4.51 17.93
CA ASP A 143 -21.01 3.57 16.83
C ASP A 143 -19.74 2.87 16.32
N ILE A 144 -18.64 2.86 17.08
CA ILE A 144 -17.34 2.34 16.62
C ILE A 144 -17.39 0.91 16.07
N ARG A 145 -18.26 0.05 16.61
CA ARG A 145 -18.43 -1.34 16.13
C ARG A 145 -19.02 -1.36 14.71
N LYS A 146 -19.95 -0.44 14.41
CA LYS A 146 -20.52 -0.23 13.07
C LYS A 146 -19.48 0.37 12.12
N LEU A 147 -18.69 1.33 12.60
CA LEU A 147 -17.58 1.92 11.82
C LEU A 147 -16.55 0.85 11.44
N ALA A 148 -16.14 -0.02 12.37
CA ALA A 148 -15.22 -1.12 12.09
C ALA A 148 -15.73 -2.05 10.99
N LYS A 149 -17.01 -2.47 11.06
CA LYS A 149 -17.64 -3.28 10.01
C LYS A 149 -17.66 -2.57 8.65
N LYS A 150 -17.97 -1.26 8.64
CA LYS A 150 -17.97 -0.44 7.41
C LYS A 150 -16.55 -0.33 6.83
N SER A 151 -15.53 -0.15 7.67
CA SER A 151 -14.13 -0.08 7.26
C SER A 151 -13.64 -1.39 6.62
N VAL A 152 -14.04 -2.55 7.14
CA VAL A 152 -13.74 -3.85 6.50
C VAL A 152 -14.33 -3.94 5.09
N ASN A 153 -15.59 -3.54 4.92
CA ASN A 153 -16.24 -3.58 3.60
C ASN A 153 -15.56 -2.62 2.61
N LYS A 154 -15.29 -1.38 3.05
CA LYS A 154 -14.55 -0.39 2.25
C LYS A 154 -13.17 -0.89 1.83
N ALA A 155 -12.41 -1.46 2.77
CA ALA A 155 -11.09 -2.00 2.48
C ALA A 155 -11.15 -3.14 1.47
N ARG A 156 -12.10 -4.07 1.62
CA ARG A 156 -12.31 -5.17 0.66
C ARG A 156 -12.53 -4.66 -0.76
N GLU A 157 -13.45 -3.70 -0.93
CA GLU A 157 -13.78 -3.13 -2.23
C GLU A 157 -12.59 -2.39 -2.85
N PHE A 158 -11.88 -1.60 -2.04
CA PHE A 158 -10.72 -0.84 -2.48
C PHE A 158 -9.58 -1.75 -2.94
N ILE A 159 -9.21 -2.74 -2.11
CA ILE A 159 -8.14 -3.69 -2.40
C ILE A 159 -8.47 -4.48 -3.67
N LYS A 160 -9.71 -4.95 -3.82
CA LYS A 160 -10.14 -5.66 -5.03
C LYS A 160 -9.93 -4.83 -6.30
N LYS A 161 -10.28 -3.54 -6.28
CA LYS A 161 -10.03 -2.63 -7.40
C LYS A 161 -8.52 -2.47 -7.69
N CYS A 162 -7.69 -2.35 -6.66
CA CYS A 162 -6.23 -2.30 -6.81
C CYS A 162 -5.64 -3.60 -7.38
N ASP A 163 -6.12 -4.76 -6.92
CA ASP A 163 -5.70 -6.08 -7.42
C ASP A 163 -6.03 -6.23 -8.91
N LEU A 164 -7.25 -5.86 -9.32
CA LEU A 164 -7.66 -5.90 -10.73
C LEU A 164 -6.76 -5.02 -11.60
N TYR A 165 -6.52 -3.78 -11.16
CA TYR A 165 -5.66 -2.85 -11.89
C TYR A 165 -4.23 -3.38 -12.07
N ILE A 166 -3.66 -4.03 -11.05
CA ILE A 166 -2.32 -4.60 -11.13
C ILE A 166 -2.29 -5.83 -12.04
N LYS A 167 -3.33 -6.67 -12.01
CA LYS A 167 -3.44 -7.86 -12.87
C LYS A 167 -3.56 -7.49 -14.34
N GLU A 168 -4.34 -6.46 -14.67
CA GLU A 168 -4.52 -5.98 -16.06
C GLU A 168 -3.26 -5.32 -16.65
N ARG A 169 -2.25 -5.03 -15.83
CA ARG A 169 -0.96 -4.46 -16.25
C ARG A 169 0.16 -5.48 -16.43
N ARG A 170 -0.07 -6.74 -16.06
CA ARG A 170 0.86 -7.85 -16.27
C ARG A 170 0.54 -8.53 -17.59
#